data_AF-A0A257W670-F1
#
_entry.id   AF-A0A257W670-F1
#
_cell.length_a   1.000
_cell.length_b   1.000
_cell.length_c   1.000
_cell.angle_alpha   90.00
_cell.angle_beta   90.00
_cell.angle_gamma   90.00
#
_symmetry.space_group_name_H-M   'P 1'
#
loop_
_entity.id
_entity.type
_entity.pdbx_description
1 polymer ?
#
loop_
_entity_poly.entity_id
_entity_poly.type
_entity_poly.pdbx_seq_one_letter_code
_entity_poly.pdbx_strand_id
1 'polypeptide(L)'
;MSVGAFAQTNQLTPKEIADGWLLLFDGESTFGWTVEGAAKWRVADGSIVADSGGYGWLRTNTQFGDYSLKVEFQTAADGNSGVFLRSAKGKDPHVTGYELQIFDAHPKFPTGSILD
;
A
#
# COMPACT_ATOMS: atom_id res chain seq x y z
N MET A 1 -15.58 -1.72 -33.76
CA MET A 1 -15.20 -2.56 -32.60
C MET A 1 -15.16 -1.63 -31.40
N SER A 2 -15.94 -1.91 -30.35
CA SER A 2 -15.92 -1.09 -29.14
C SER A 2 -14.68 -1.47 -28.34
N VAL A 3 -13.76 -0.52 -28.13
CA VAL A 3 -12.68 -0.69 -27.17
C VAL A 3 -13.34 -0.56 -25.80
N GLY A 4 -13.41 -1.66 -25.05
CA GLY A 4 -13.91 -1.64 -23.68
C GLY A 4 -13.11 -0.63 -22.87
N ALA A 5 -13.79 0.25 -22.14
CA ALA A 5 -13.15 1.20 -21.25
C ALA A 5 -12.27 0.42 -20.26
N PHE A 6 -10.96 0.65 -20.30
CA PHE A 6 -10.09 0.26 -19.21
C PHE A 6 -10.63 0.94 -17.95
N ALA A 7 -10.79 0.19 -16.85
CA ALA A 7 -11.08 0.80 -15.56
C ALA A 7 -9.98 1.82 -15.28
N GLN A 8 -10.36 3.08 -15.07
CA GLN A 8 -9.40 4.11 -14.75
C GLN A 8 -8.83 3.79 -13.36
N THR A 9 -7.51 3.58 -13.29
CA THR A 9 -6.83 3.28 -12.02
C THR A 9 -6.99 4.45 -11.06
N ASN A 10 -7.03 4.17 -9.77
CA ASN A 10 -7.18 5.18 -8.70
C ASN A 10 -8.47 6.02 -8.79
N GLN A 11 -9.58 5.39 -9.14
CA GLN A 11 -10.91 6.01 -9.04
C GLN A 11 -11.90 5.01 -8.43
N LEU A 12 -12.78 5.50 -7.57
CA LEU A 12 -13.86 4.68 -7.03
C LEU A 12 -14.98 4.55 -8.06
N THR A 13 -15.50 3.35 -8.21
CA THR A 13 -16.75 3.12 -8.95
C THR A 13 -17.94 3.74 -8.20
N PRO A 14 -19.08 4.01 -8.88
CA PRO A 14 -20.29 4.48 -8.21
C PRO A 14 -20.76 3.56 -7.08
N LYS A 15 -20.54 2.24 -7.23
CA LYS A 15 -20.85 1.26 -6.18
C LYS A 15 -19.91 1.41 -4.99
N GLU A 16 -18.61 1.52 -5.21
CA GLU A 16 -17.64 1.71 -4.11
C GLU A 16 -17.93 3.01 -3.34
N ILE A 17 -18.31 4.09 -4.02
CA ILE A 17 -18.76 5.33 -3.37
C ILE A 17 -20.01 5.09 -2.51
N ALA A 18 -21.03 4.41 -3.07
CA ALA A 18 -22.27 4.12 -2.34
C ALA A 18 -22.06 3.18 -1.14
N ASP A 19 -21.11 2.26 -1.24
CA ASP A 19 -20.70 1.34 -0.17
C ASP A 19 -19.77 2.01 0.87
N GLY A 20 -19.40 3.28 0.67
CA GLY A 20 -18.62 4.07 1.63
C GLY A 20 -17.10 3.86 1.55
N TRP A 21 -16.58 3.36 0.43
CA TRP A 21 -15.13 3.26 0.24
C TRP A 21 -14.49 4.64 0.18
N LEU A 22 -13.28 4.74 0.75
CA LEU A 22 -12.41 5.90 0.67
C LEU A 22 -11.22 5.57 -0.23
N LEU A 23 -10.95 6.45 -1.20
CA LEU A 23 -9.76 6.36 -2.01
C LEU A 23 -8.56 6.89 -1.20
N LEU A 24 -7.57 6.02 -0.93
CA LEU A 24 -6.37 6.38 -0.15
C LEU A 24 -5.23 6.94 -1.00
N PHE A 25 -5.30 6.80 -2.33
CA PHE A 25 -4.30 7.31 -3.26
C PHE A 25 -4.99 7.80 -4.53
N ASP A 26 -4.67 9.03 -4.93
CA ASP A 26 -5.28 9.73 -6.06
C ASP A 26 -4.64 9.39 -7.41
N GLY A 27 -3.54 8.63 -7.43
CA GLY A 27 -2.77 8.33 -8.64
C GLY A 27 -1.71 9.38 -8.99
N GLU A 28 -1.64 10.50 -8.27
CA GLU A 28 -0.88 11.68 -8.67
C GLU A 28 0.08 12.17 -7.58
N SER A 29 -0.25 11.96 -6.31
CA SER A 29 0.49 12.50 -5.17
C SER A 29 0.56 11.54 -3.98
N THR A 30 1.51 11.77 -3.08
CA THR A 30 1.52 11.10 -1.78
C THR A 30 0.65 11.83 -0.75
N PHE A 31 -0.36 12.58 -1.17
CA PHE A 31 -1.27 13.27 -0.27
C PHE A 31 -1.97 12.26 0.65
N GLY A 32 -2.07 12.60 1.94
CA GLY A 32 -2.59 11.68 2.94
C GLY A 32 -1.58 10.66 3.47
N TRP A 33 -0.33 10.68 2.99
CA TRP A 33 0.75 9.82 3.45
C TRP A 33 1.94 10.63 4.02
N THR A 34 2.66 10.02 4.97
CA THR A 34 3.92 10.51 5.51
C THR A 34 5.00 9.45 5.28
N VAL A 35 6.14 9.88 4.75
CA VAL A 35 7.35 9.04 4.64
C VAL A 35 8.02 8.96 6.01
N GLU A 36 8.28 7.76 6.49
CA GLU A 36 9.07 7.48 7.69
C GLU A 36 10.28 6.60 7.31
N GLY A 37 11.45 6.91 7.86
CA GLY A 37 12.71 6.25 7.50
C GLY A 37 13.44 6.93 6.35
N ALA A 38 14.40 6.20 5.75
CA ALA A 38 15.31 6.74 4.74
C ALA A 38 14.82 6.51 3.30
N ALA A 39 13.88 5.56 3.11
CA ALA A 39 13.28 5.24 1.82
C ALA A 39 12.72 6.48 1.11
N LYS A 40 12.97 6.56 -0.19
CA LYS A 40 12.44 7.57 -1.10
C LYS A 40 11.26 6.98 -1.84
N TRP A 41 10.20 7.79 -1.92
CA TRP A 41 8.95 7.43 -2.56
C TRP A 41 8.63 8.45 -3.63
N ARG A 42 8.09 7.98 -4.74
CA ARG A 42 7.62 8.83 -5.84
C ARG A 42 6.33 8.27 -6.42
N VAL A 43 5.60 9.09 -7.14
CA VAL A 43 4.47 8.65 -7.96
C VAL A 43 4.93 8.49 -9.40
N ALA A 44 4.57 7.37 -10.02
CA ALA A 44 4.72 7.16 -11.46
C ALA A 44 3.67 6.17 -11.98
N ASP A 45 3.15 6.44 -13.17
CA ASP A 45 2.17 5.60 -13.86
C ASP A 45 0.96 5.23 -12.99
N GLY A 46 0.47 6.20 -12.21
CA GLY A 46 -0.65 5.99 -11.30
C GLY A 46 -0.34 5.04 -10.15
N SER A 47 0.93 4.91 -9.75
CA SER A 47 1.38 4.03 -8.66
C SER A 47 2.31 4.77 -7.70
N ILE A 48 2.23 4.43 -6.42
CA ILE A 48 3.25 4.80 -5.43
C ILE A 48 4.41 3.82 -5.56
N VAL A 49 5.61 4.33 -5.82
CA VAL A 49 6.83 3.53 -6.06
C VAL A 49 7.83 3.77 -4.94
N ALA A 50 8.24 2.68 -4.27
CA ALA A 50 9.43 2.66 -3.43
C ALA A 50 10.66 2.69 -4.34
N ASP A 51 11.43 3.77 -4.30
CA ASP A 51 12.44 4.06 -5.31
C ASP A 51 13.86 3.72 -4.85
N SER A 52 14.29 4.28 -3.73
CA SER A 52 15.68 4.16 -3.24
C SER A 52 15.79 4.56 -1.77
N GLY A 53 17.01 4.71 -1.23
CA GLY A 53 17.23 5.32 0.09
C GLY A 53 17.23 4.36 1.28
N GLY A 54 17.02 3.06 1.06
CA GLY A 54 17.12 2.03 2.10
C GLY A 54 15.80 1.83 2.85
N TYR A 55 15.90 1.46 4.13
CA TYR A 55 14.75 1.07 4.95
C TYR A 55 13.82 2.25 5.26
N GLY A 56 12.52 2.06 5.06
CA GLY A 56 11.48 3.05 5.35
C GLY A 56 10.13 2.61 4.81
N TRP A 57 9.08 3.35 5.19
CA TRP A 57 7.69 3.03 4.85
C TRP A 57 6.88 4.32 4.63
N LEU A 58 5.72 4.17 3.99
CA LEU A 58 4.68 5.19 3.94
C LEU A 58 3.61 4.87 4.97
N ARG A 59 3.24 5.87 5.76
CA ARG A 59 2.16 5.77 6.75
C ARG A 59 1.01 6.69 6.37
N THR A 60 -0.22 6.20 6.48
CA THR A 60 -1.40 7.06 6.36
C THR A 60 -1.39 8.13 7.45
N ASN A 61 -1.73 9.37 7.10
CA ASN A 61 -1.84 10.48 8.06
C ASN A 61 -3.05 10.30 8.99
N THR A 62 -4.06 9.58 8.50
CA THR A 62 -5.26 9.19 9.24
C THR A 62 -5.08 7.81 9.85
N GLN A 63 -5.51 7.64 11.10
CA GLN A 63 -5.63 6.34 11.74
C GLN A 63 -7.00 5.75 11.47
N PHE A 64 -7.04 4.44 11.20
CA PHE A 64 -8.27 3.69 10.96
C PHE A 64 -8.45 2.64 12.05
N GLY A 65 -9.68 2.48 12.53
CA GLY A 65 -10.07 1.45 13.48
C GLY A 65 -10.38 0.14 12.76
N ASP A 66 -11.67 -0.18 12.63
CA ASP A 66 -12.12 -1.29 11.80
C ASP A 66 -12.30 -0.83 10.35
N TYR A 67 -11.77 -1.62 9.41
CA TYR A 67 -11.79 -1.29 7.98
C TYR A 67 -11.75 -2.55 7.12
N SER A 68 -12.19 -2.39 5.87
CA SER A 68 -11.83 -3.28 4.76
C SER A 68 -10.80 -2.57 3.90
N LEU A 69 -9.71 -3.25 3.56
CA LEU A 69 -8.65 -2.71 2.72
C LEU A 69 -8.62 -3.46 1.39
N LYS A 70 -8.57 -2.70 0.29
CA LYS A 70 -8.29 -3.20 -1.05
C LYS A 70 -7.06 -2.47 -1.55
N VAL A 71 -6.05 -3.23 -1.96
CA VAL A 71 -4.78 -2.72 -2.46
C VAL A 71 -4.25 -3.66 -3.52
N GLU A 72 -3.63 -3.10 -4.54
CA GLU A 72 -2.88 -3.82 -5.57
C GLU A 72 -1.40 -3.45 -5.40
N PHE A 73 -0.51 -4.41 -5.63
CA PHE A 73 0.92 -4.21 -5.55
C PHE A 73 1.62 -5.00 -6.65
N GLN A 74 2.83 -4.55 -7.00
CA GLN A 74 3.72 -5.24 -7.91
C GLN A 74 5.15 -5.11 -7.37
N THR A 75 5.93 -6.19 -7.46
CA THR A 75 7.33 -6.20 -7.02
C THR A 75 8.24 -6.83 -8.07
N ALA A 76 9.54 -6.60 -7.90
CA ALA A 76 10.54 -7.46 -8.53
C ALA A 76 10.43 -8.89 -7.97
N ALA A 77 10.98 -9.88 -8.69
CA ALA A 77 10.91 -11.29 -8.30
C ALA A 77 11.53 -11.59 -6.92
N ASP A 78 12.53 -10.81 -6.51
CA ASP A 78 13.20 -10.86 -5.22
C ASP A 78 12.80 -9.70 -4.29
N GLY A 79 11.77 -8.93 -4.66
CA GLY A 79 11.28 -7.81 -3.88
C GLY A 79 10.75 -8.26 -2.52
N ASN A 80 11.17 -7.56 -1.48
CA ASN A 80 10.67 -7.72 -0.11
C ASN A 80 10.04 -6.40 0.36
N SER A 81 8.76 -6.45 0.68
CA SER A 81 7.97 -5.34 1.20
C SER A 81 6.81 -5.86 2.05
N GLY A 82 5.94 -4.98 2.49
CA GLY A 82 4.77 -5.38 3.26
C GLY A 82 3.71 -4.29 3.34
N VAL A 83 2.47 -4.70 3.55
CA VAL A 83 1.37 -3.82 3.95
C VAL A 83 1.19 -3.97 5.46
N PHE A 84 1.53 -2.91 6.19
CA PHE A 84 1.45 -2.91 7.64
C PHE A 84 0.08 -2.45 8.14
N LEU A 85 -0.50 -3.20 9.06
CA LEU A 85 -1.86 -3.05 9.55
C LEU A 85 -1.85 -2.78 11.06
N ARG A 86 -2.59 -1.76 11.49
CA ARG A 86 -2.76 -1.40 12.93
C ARG A 86 -1.45 -1.07 13.67
N SER A 87 -0.40 -0.68 12.97
CA SER A 87 0.89 -0.29 13.58
C SER A 87 0.82 1.04 14.33
N ALA A 88 1.51 1.11 15.47
CA ALA A 88 1.58 2.32 16.29
C ALA A 88 2.35 3.45 15.58
N LYS A 89 1.90 4.71 15.78
CA LYS A 89 2.58 5.90 15.26
C LYS A 89 3.94 6.10 15.96
N GLY A 90 4.96 6.49 15.21
CA GLY A 90 6.30 6.78 15.74
C GLY A 90 7.08 5.54 16.20
N LYS A 91 6.62 4.36 15.83
CA LYS A 91 7.29 3.08 16.04
C LYS A 91 7.41 2.36 14.69
N ASP A 92 8.36 1.44 14.63
CA ASP A 92 8.56 0.60 13.46
C ASP A 92 7.32 -0.28 13.25
N PRO A 93 6.70 -0.25 12.06
CA PRO A 93 5.41 -0.89 11.87
C PRO A 93 5.44 -2.41 12.03
N HIS A 94 6.55 -3.08 11.68
CA HIS A 94 6.71 -4.53 11.84
C HIS A 94 6.83 -4.99 13.31
N VAL A 95 7.02 -4.05 14.25
CA VAL A 95 7.12 -4.35 15.69
C VAL A 95 5.79 -4.15 16.41
N THR A 96 4.91 -3.32 15.87
CA THR A 96 3.74 -2.79 16.60
C THR A 96 2.41 -3.03 15.90
N GLY A 97 2.42 -3.70 14.76
CA GLY A 97 1.23 -4.07 14.01
C GLY A 97 1.47 -5.36 13.26
N TYR A 98 0.46 -5.75 12.49
CA TYR A 98 0.55 -6.93 11.64
C TYR A 98 1.17 -6.56 10.29
N GLU A 99 1.83 -7.51 9.66
CA GLU A 99 2.35 -7.35 8.31
C GLU A 99 1.66 -8.35 7.38
N LEU A 100 1.01 -7.85 6.33
CA LEU A 100 0.76 -8.64 5.13
C LEU A 100 2.04 -8.63 4.31
N GLN A 101 2.73 -9.76 4.31
CA GLN A 101 4.03 -9.93 3.68
C GLN A 101 3.91 -9.84 2.16
N ILE A 102 4.89 -9.17 1.54
CA ILE A 102 5.07 -9.15 0.09
C ILE A 102 6.51 -9.58 -0.19
N PHE A 103 6.69 -10.88 -0.32
CA PHE A 103 7.96 -11.48 -0.70
C PHE A 103 7.76 -12.92 -1.17
N ASP A 104 7.58 -13.11 -2.48
CA ASP A 104 7.27 -14.43 -3.06
C ASP A 104 8.35 -15.48 -2.76
N ALA A 105 9.62 -15.08 -2.78
CA ALA A 105 10.74 -15.98 -2.53
C ALA A 105 11.01 -16.24 -1.03
N HIS A 106 10.21 -15.68 -0.11
CA HIS A 106 10.44 -15.91 1.32
C HIS A 106 10.16 -17.37 1.71
N PRO A 107 11.13 -18.10 2.29
CA PRO A 107 11.05 -19.55 2.45
C PRO A 107 9.97 -20.04 3.43
N LYS A 108 9.51 -19.17 4.34
CA LYS A 108 8.54 -19.51 5.40
C LYS A 108 7.25 -18.70 5.35
N PHE A 109 7.30 -17.53 4.70
CA PHE A 109 6.29 -16.48 4.82
C PHE A 109 6.15 -15.81 3.46
N PRO A 110 5.67 -16.53 2.43
CA PRO A 110 5.52 -15.95 1.10
C PRO A 110 4.46 -14.83 1.10
N THR A 111 4.36 -14.12 -0.02
CA THR A 111 3.34 -13.08 -0.24
C THR A 111 1.94 -13.52 0.18
N GLY A 112 1.25 -12.67 0.94
CA GLY A 112 -0.08 -12.94 1.49
C GLY A 112 -0.07 -13.61 2.88
N SER A 113 1.09 -13.97 3.41
CA SER A 113 1.22 -14.35 4.82
C SER A 113 0.92 -13.16 5.73
N ILE A 114 0.32 -13.43 6.89
CA ILE A 114 0.12 -12.44 7.96
C ILE A 114 1.11 -12.75 9.09
N LEU A 115 1.93 -11.77 9.44
CA LEU A 115 2.90 -11.83 10.55
C LEU A 115 2.44 -10.90 11.68
N ASP A 116 2.77 -11.25 12.92
CA ASP A 116 2.45 -10.54 14.16
C ASP A 116 3.67 -10.28 15.07
#